data_AF-A0A433S5V4-F1
#
_entry.id   AF-A0A433S5V4-F1
#
_cell.length_a   1.000
_cell.length_b   1.000
_cell.length_c   1.000
_cell.angle_alpha   90.00
_cell.angle_beta   90.00
_cell.angle_gamma   90.00
#
_symmetry.space_group_name_H-M   'P 1'
#
loop_
_entity.id
_entity.type
_entity.pdbx_description
1 polymer ?
#
loop_
_entity_poly.entity_id
_entity_poly.type
_entity_poly.pdbx_seq_one_letter_code
_entity_poly.pdbx_strand_id
1 'polypeptide(L)' 'MPEDDFVTQHIEVRSLDKRILPITETGYRSHFMNGAEALVEFENDPVAFILWWLDEAAKAPEWRAKQNADRQLSFF' A
#
# COMPACT_ATOMS: atom_id res chain seq x y z
N MET A 1 32.32 7.50 -13.17
CA MET A 1 30.92 7.78 -12.81
C MET A 1 30.44 6.53 -12.11
N PRO A 2 30.07 6.54 -10.82
CA PRO A 2 29.45 5.35 -10.27
C PRO A 2 28.10 5.20 -10.98
N GLU A 3 27.93 4.03 -11.59
CA GLU A 3 26.69 3.57 -12.18
C GLU A 3 25.73 3.39 -11.00
N ASP A 4 24.97 4.44 -10.68
CA ASP A 4 23.79 4.32 -9.81
C ASP A 4 22.81 3.48 -10.62
N ASP A 5 22.99 2.17 -10.51
CA ASP A 5 22.09 1.16 -11.05
C ASP A 5 20.72 1.55 -10.52
N PHE A 6 19.84 2.00 -11.42
CA PHE A 6 18.48 2.41 -11.12
C PHE A 6 17.69 1.18 -10.67
N VAL A 7 18.03 0.62 -9.50
CA VAL A 7 17.34 -0.50 -8.90
C VAL A 7 15.98 0.01 -8.49
N THR A 8 15.01 -0.20 -9.38
CA THR A 8 13.61 0.11 -9.12
C THR A 8 12.94 -1.15 -8.60
N GLN A 9 12.59 -1.13 -7.32
CA GLN A 9 11.77 -2.17 -6.69
C GLN A 9 10.31 -1.90 -7.03
N HIS A 10 9.60 -2.92 -7.53
CA HIS A 10 8.18 -2.82 -7.88
C HIS A 10 7.36 -3.77 -7.00
N ILE A 11 6.38 -3.22 -6.30
CA ILE A 11 5.42 -3.97 -5.49
C ILE A 11 4.02 -3.77 -6.04
N GLU A 12 3.33 -4.88 -6.28
CA GLU A 12 1.93 -4.90 -6.66
C GLU A 12 1.07 -5.38 -5.49
N VAL A 13 0.14 -4.54 -5.06
CA VAL A 13 -0.88 -4.90 -4.07
C VAL A 13 -2.18 -5.16 -4.79
N ARG A 14 -2.72 -6.38 -4.62
CA ARG A 14 -4.03 -6.80 -5.14
C ARG A 14 -4.89 -7.27 -3.99
N SER A 15 -6.09 -6.71 -3.87
CA SER A 15 -7.07 -7.15 -2.91
C SER A 15 -7.98 -8.23 -3.51
N LEU A 16 -8.53 -9.08 -2.64
CA LEU A 16 -9.56 -10.03 -3.01
C LEU A 16 -10.85 -9.26 -3.38
N ASP A 17 -11.55 -9.71 -4.43
CA ASP A 17 -12.81 -9.13 -4.92
C ASP A 17 -12.73 -7.62 -5.25
N LYS A 18 -11.53 -7.10 -5.55
CA LYS A 18 -11.30 -5.66 -5.77
C LYS A 18 -11.74 -4.80 -4.58
N ARG A 19 -11.73 -5.36 -3.37
CA ARG A 19 -12.02 -4.59 -2.15
C ARG A 19 -11.06 -3.42 -2.04
N ILE A 20 -11.60 -2.22 -1.86
CA ILE A 20 -10.79 -1.03 -1.65
C ILE A 20 -10.12 -1.16 -0.29
N LEU A 21 -8.78 -1.13 -0.29
CA LEU A 21 -7.91 -1.05 0.88
C LEU A 21 -7.44 0.40 1.10
N PRO A 22 -6.91 0.76 2.28
CA PRO A 22 -6.47 2.12 2.59
C PRO A 22 -5.48 2.71 1.58
N ILE A 23 -4.68 1.84 0.97
CA ILE A 23 -3.64 2.21 0.01
C ILE A 23 -4.09 1.99 -1.45
N THR A 24 -5.28 1.48 -1.73
CA THR A 24 -5.71 1.17 -3.11
C THR A 24 -6.95 1.96 -3.48
N GLU A 25 -7.09 2.38 -4.73
CA GLU A 25 -8.30 3.06 -5.20
C GLU A 25 -9.35 2.09 -5.75
N THR A 26 -8.91 1.02 -6.41
CA THR A 26 -9.77 0.03 -7.09
C THR A 26 -9.56 -1.39 -6.57
N GLY A 27 -8.91 -1.54 -5.42
CA GLY A 27 -8.38 -2.83 -4.95
C GLY A 27 -7.05 -3.23 -5.59
N TYR A 28 -6.45 -2.33 -6.38
CA TYR A 28 -5.10 -2.48 -6.93
C TYR A 28 -4.27 -1.24 -6.63
N ARG A 29 -2.98 -1.45 -6.32
CA ARG A 29 -1.96 -0.40 -6.33
C ARG A 29 -0.65 -0.98 -6.87
N SER A 30 -0.02 -0.26 -7.80
CA SER A 30 1.37 -0.47 -8.19
C SER A 30 2.22 0.60 -7.50
N HIS A 31 3.23 0.15 -6.76
CA HIS A 31 4.15 1.03 -6.04
C HIS A 31 5.58 0.77 -6.48
N PHE A 32 6.27 1.84 -6.89
CA PHE A 32 7.65 1.81 -7.33
C PHE A 32 8.51 2.53 -6.31
N MET A 33 9.61 1.91 -5.90
CA MET A 33 10.61 2.50 -5.02
C MET A 33 11.95 2.49 -5.74
N ASN A 34 12.72 3.56 -5.58
CA ASN A 34 14.03 3.68 -6.19
C ASN A 34 15.11 3.44 -5.13
N GLY A 35 16.17 2.74 -5.52
CA GLY A 35 17.31 2.44 -4.68
C GLY A 35 17.24 1.02 -4.10
N ALA A 36 18.40 0.36 -4.08
CA ALA A 36 18.54 -0.98 -3.52
C ALA A 36 18.18 -1.04 -2.02
N GLU A 37 18.25 0.09 -1.33
CA GLU A 37 18.00 0.19 0.11
C GLU A 37 16.55 0.50 0.49
N ALA A 38 15.63 0.62 -0.48
CA ALA A 38 14.26 1.05 -0.24
C ALA A 38 13.47 0.19 0.76
N LEU A 39 13.86 -1.07 0.95
CA LEU A 39 13.24 -2.00 1.90
C LEU A 39 14.17 -2.36 3.08
N VAL A 40 15.35 -1.75 3.20
CA VAL A 40 16.32 -2.09 4.26
C VAL A 40 15.74 -1.87 5.65
N GLU A 41 14.94 -0.82 5.85
CA GLU A 41 14.23 -0.55 7.12
C GLU A 41 13.23 -1.65 7.50
N PHE A 42 12.83 -2.48 6.54
CA PHE A 42 11.92 -3.61 6.69
C PHE A 42 12.64 -4.95 6.51
N GLU A 43 13.95 -5.00 6.76
CA GLU A 43 14.78 -6.22 6.59
C GLU A 43 14.73 -6.78 5.15
N ASN A 44 14.48 -5.92 4.16
CA ASN A 44 14.19 -6.27 2.77
C ASN A 44 12.92 -7.12 2.59
N ASP A 45 11.99 -7.09 3.55
CA ASP A 45 10.72 -7.78 3.48
C ASP A 45 9.62 -6.85 2.92
N PRO A 46 9.14 -7.09 1.68
CA PRO A 46 8.12 -6.26 1.07
C PRO A 46 6.75 -6.41 1.75
N VAL A 47 6.48 -7.53 2.43
CA VAL A 47 5.19 -7.76 3.09
C VAL A 47 5.09 -6.91 4.36
N ALA A 48 6.16 -6.85 5.15
CA ALA A 48 6.28 -6.03 6.35
C ALA A 48 6.10 -4.54 6.00
N PHE A 49 6.73 -4.08 4.91
CA PHE A 49 6.53 -2.73 4.38
C PHE A 49 5.06 -2.45 4.05
N ILE A 50 4.41 -3.33 3.28
CA ILE A 50 3.00 -3.15 2.90
C ILE A 50 2.07 -3.22 4.11
N LEU A 51 2.32 -4.11 5.08
CA LEU A 51 1.53 -4.21 6.31
C LEU A 51 1.64 -2.93 7.17
N TRP A 52 2.86 -2.41 7.34
CA TRP A 52 3.07 -1.13 8.01
C TRP A 52 2.34 0.00 7.29
N TRP A 53 2.45 0.07 5.96
CA TRP A 53 1.79 1.10 5.17
C TRP A 53 0.27 1.01 5.26
N LEU A 54 -0.29 -0.21 5.24
CA LEU A 54 -1.73 -0.44 5.45
C LEU A 54 -2.18 0.06 6.83
N ASP A 55 -1.41 -0.19 7.89
CA ASP A 55 -1.73 0.26 9.25
C ASP A 55 -1.69 1.78 9.38
N GLU A 56 -0.63 2.41 8.85
CA GLU A 56 -0.50 3.87 8.84
C GLU A 56 -1.61 4.54 8.01
N ALA A 57 -1.88 4.04 6.80
CA ALA A 57 -2.94 4.56 5.95
C ALA A 57 -4.33 4.33 6.57
N ALA A 58 -4.53 3.26 7.34
CA ALA A 58 -5.79 3.01 8.04
C ALA A 58 -6.07 4.03 9.16
N LYS A 59 -5.05 4.70 9.69
CA LYS A 59 -5.21 5.77 10.70
C LYS A 59 -5.75 7.06 10.11
N ALA A 60 -5.70 7.25 8.79
CA ALA A 60 -6.20 8.47 8.16
C ALA A 60 -7.71 8.66 8.47
N PRO A 61 -8.13 9.86 8.90
CA PRO A 61 -9.53 10.13 9.22
C PRO A 61 -10.43 9.99 7.99
N GLU A 62 -9.92 10.33 6.81
CA GLU A 62 -10.60 10.16 5.51
C GLU A 62 -10.89 8.69 5.22
N TRP A 63 -9.94 7.80 5.51
CA TRP A 63 -10.13 6.36 5.35
C TRP A 63 -11.20 5.81 6.29
N ARG A 64 -11.15 6.22 7.56
CA ARG A 64 -12.16 5.83 8.56
C ARG A 64 -13.56 6.31 8.16
N ALA A 65 -13.69 7.51 7.61
CA ALA A 65 -14.95 8.02 7.08
C ALA A 65 -15.45 7.18 5.89
N LYS A 66 -14.57 6.81 4.96
CA LYS A 66 -14.91 5.94 3.82
C LYS A 66 -15.36 4.56 4.27
N GLN A 67 -14.67 3.94 5.24
CA GLN A 67 -15.08 2.65 5.81
C GLN A 67 -16.46 2.71 6.49
N ASN A 68 -16.73 3.79 7.23
CA ASN A 68 -18.04 3.98 7.87
C ASN A 68 -19.14 4.18 6.84
N ALA A 69 -18.89 4.95 5.78
CA ALA A 69 -19.85 5.16 4.69
C ALA A 69 -20.17 3.86 3.94
N ASP A 70 -19.15 3.06 3.63
CA ASP A 70 -19.29 1.74 2.98
C ASP A 70 -20.12 0.76 3.85
N ARG A 71 -19.82 0.73 5.15
CA ARG A 71 -20.59 -0.06 6.13
C ARG A 71 -22.03 0.41 6.27
N GLN A 72 -22.31 1.71 6.10
CA GLN A 72 -23.65 2.27 6.20
C GLN A 72 -24.49 2.02 4.93
N LEU A 73 -23.86 1.96 3.76
CA LEU A 73 -24.51 1.60 2.47
C LEU A 73 -24.90 0.12 2.39
N SER A 74 -24.41 -0.72 3.30
CA SER A 74 -24.78 -2.15 3.40
C SER A 74 -26.14 -2.40 4.08
N PHE A 75 -26.87 -1.35 4.48
CA PHE A 75 -28.16 -1.44 5.19
C PHE A 75 -29.41 -1.20 4.32
N PHE A 76 -29.31 -1.27 2.99
CA PHE A 76 -30.46 -1.13 2.08
C PHE A 76 -30.63 -2.33 1.15
#